data_AF-A0A8H8MI00-F1
#
_entry.id   AF-A0A8H8MI00-F1
#
_cell.length_a   1.000
_cell.length_b   1.000
_cell.length_c   1.000
_cell.angle_alpha   90.00
_cell.angle_beta   90.00
_cell.angle_gamma   90.00
#
_symmetry.space_group_name_H-M   'P 1'
#
loop_
_entity.id
_entity.type
_entity.pdbx_description
1 polymer ?
#
loop_
_entity_poly.entity_id
_entity_poly.type
_entity_poly.pdbx_seq_one_letter_code
_entity_poly.pdbx_strand_id
1 'polypeptide(L)'
;MLTDFGSAVFTESTLHLTGSHSANGHSLRWTPPEIIRGDLSYFNKEADIYSLGMETISGRIPYYNKQNEATVMYAVLSGKEPPLRDEDRIPRESKHGNILWDLLVRCWQQDSQARPSALDVMRIMSTITDAGLRPTGK
;
A
#
# COMPACT_ATOMS: atom_id res chain seq x y z
N MET A 1 -8.16 21.90 0.32
CA MET A 1 -8.90 21.46 -0.87
C MET A 1 -8.34 20.09 -1.24
N LEU A 2 -9.12 19.03 -0.99
CA LEU A 2 -8.82 17.70 -1.50
C LEU A 2 -9.40 17.64 -2.93
N THR A 3 -8.54 17.59 -3.93
CA THR A 3 -8.94 17.42 -5.33
C THR A 3 -8.22 16.20 -5.88
N ASP A 4 -8.70 15.01 -5.53
CA ASP A 4 -8.40 13.79 -6.30
C ASP A 4 -9.46 12.70 -6.09
N PHE A 5 -10.69 12.96 -6.55
CA PHE A 5 -11.75 11.93 -6.66
C PHE A 5 -11.84 11.40 -8.10
N GLY A 6 -10.69 11.13 -8.73
CA GLY A 6 -10.63 10.62 -10.10
C GLY A 6 -10.99 9.14 -10.30
N SER A 7 -11.29 8.38 -9.23
CA SER A 7 -11.46 6.93 -9.32
C SER A 7 -12.68 6.37 -8.56
N ALA A 8 -13.77 7.14 -8.46
CA ALA A 8 -15.06 6.57 -8.10
C ALA A 8 -15.81 6.16 -9.37
N VAL A 9 -15.64 4.90 -9.82
CA VAL A 9 -16.39 4.40 -10.98
C VAL A 9 -17.71 3.80 -10.53
N PHE A 10 -18.75 4.49 -10.96
CA PHE A 10 -20.15 4.07 -10.98
C PHE A 10 -20.30 2.77 -11.78
N THR A 11 -21.14 1.89 -11.28
CA THR A 11 -21.51 0.60 -11.88
C THR A 11 -21.87 0.68 -13.36
N GLU A 12 -21.55 -0.39 -14.09
CA GLU A 12 -22.03 -0.73 -15.44
C GLU A 12 -21.47 0.12 -16.58
N SER A 13 -20.22 -0.16 -16.98
CA SER A 13 -19.79 -0.20 -18.38
C SER A 13 -18.37 -0.77 -18.47
N THR A 14 -18.25 -1.92 -19.12
CA THR A 14 -17.03 -2.54 -19.67
C THR A 14 -15.75 -1.70 -19.55
N LEU A 15 -14.96 -1.96 -18.51
CA LEU A 15 -13.57 -1.54 -18.44
C LEU A 15 -12.79 -2.32 -19.51
N HIS A 16 -12.76 -1.77 -20.71
CA HIS A 16 -11.71 -2.09 -21.66
C HIS A 16 -10.41 -1.57 -21.06
N LEU A 17 -9.67 -2.45 -20.36
CA LEU A 17 -8.23 -2.33 -20.24
C LEU A 17 -7.64 -2.53 -21.65
N THR A 18 -7.82 -1.53 -22.50
CA THR A 18 -6.87 -1.33 -23.59
C THR A 18 -5.52 -1.12 -22.93
N GLY A 19 -4.54 -1.91 -23.35
CA GLY A 19 -3.14 -1.65 -23.07
C GLY A 19 -2.80 -0.23 -23.51
N SER A 20 -2.98 0.70 -22.59
CA SER A 20 -2.56 2.08 -22.74
C SER A 20 -1.23 2.15 -22.02
N HIS A 21 -0.18 2.20 -22.82
CA HIS A 21 1.04 2.89 -22.48
C HIS A 21 0.69 4.32 -22.02
N SER A 22 0.23 4.48 -20.78
CA SER A 22 0.23 5.78 -20.13
C SER A 22 1.65 5.99 -19.63
N ALA A 23 2.32 6.92 -20.30
CA ALA A 23 3.53 7.53 -19.82
C ALA A 23 3.43 7.79 -18.31
N ASN A 24 4.47 7.38 -17.59
CA ASN A 24 4.65 7.42 -16.13
C ASN A 24 4.23 6.10 -15.44
N GLY A 25 5.14 5.12 -15.46
CA GLY A 25 5.07 3.84 -14.73
C GLY A 25 5.02 3.96 -13.19
N HIS A 26 4.46 5.03 -12.66
CA HIS A 26 4.37 5.30 -11.23
C HIS A 26 3.18 4.54 -10.60
N SER A 27 2.05 4.35 -11.29
CA SER A 27 0.84 3.75 -10.67
C SER A 27 0.99 2.28 -10.25
N LEU A 28 1.88 1.51 -10.87
CA LEU A 28 2.08 0.07 -10.59
C LEU A 28 2.50 -0.23 -9.15
N ARG A 29 3.23 0.69 -8.52
CA ARG A 29 3.81 0.51 -7.17
C ARG A 29 2.76 0.52 -6.06
N TRP A 30 1.62 1.18 -6.30
CA TRP A 30 0.48 1.22 -5.40
C TRP A 30 -0.59 0.18 -5.76
N THR A 31 -0.45 -0.48 -6.91
CA THR A 31 -1.46 -1.40 -7.42
C THR A 31 -1.40 -2.74 -6.67
N PRO A 32 -2.52 -3.24 -6.12
CA PRO A 32 -2.61 -4.56 -5.52
C PRO A 32 -2.29 -5.70 -6.52
N PRO A 33 -1.72 -6.82 -6.04
CA PRO A 33 -1.30 -7.93 -6.90
C PRO A 33 -2.44 -8.59 -7.69
N GLU A 34 -3.66 -8.64 -7.14
CA GLU A 34 -4.85 -9.16 -7.81
C GLU A 34 -5.26 -8.33 -9.02
N ILE A 35 -5.13 -7.00 -8.94
CA ILE A 35 -5.41 -6.10 -10.07
C ILE A 35 -4.35 -6.27 -11.16
N ILE A 36 -3.08 -6.42 -10.78
CA ILE A 36 -1.98 -6.69 -11.74
C ILE A 36 -2.19 -8.02 -12.46
N ARG A 37 -2.76 -9.03 -11.80
CA ARG A 37 -3.11 -10.33 -12.41
C ARG A 37 -4.30 -10.26 -13.38
N GLY A 38 -4.97 -9.11 -13.48
CA GLY A 38 -6.13 -8.90 -14.34
C GLY A 38 -7.45 -9.34 -13.71
N ASP A 39 -7.48 -9.57 -12.40
CA ASP A 39 -8.70 -9.95 -11.71
C ASP A 39 -9.51 -8.71 -11.30
N LEU A 40 -10.19 -8.12 -12.28
CA LEU A 40 -11.01 -6.92 -12.10
C LEU A 40 -12.32 -7.19 -11.35
N SER A 41 -12.60 -8.45 -11.02
CA SER A 41 -13.78 -8.80 -10.22
C SER A 41 -13.64 -8.43 -8.73
N TYR A 42 -12.48 -7.90 -8.33
CA TYR A 42 -12.13 -7.52 -6.96
C TYR A 42 -11.66 -6.07 -6.81
N PHE A 43 -12.33 -5.10 -7.44
CA PHE A 43 -12.33 -3.73 -6.91
C PHE A 43 -13.11 -3.71 -5.59
N ASN A 44 -12.43 -4.18 -4.54
CA ASN A 44 -13.00 -4.42 -3.23
C ASN A 44 -12.33 -3.49 -2.22
N LYS A 45 -12.93 -3.40 -1.03
CA LYS A 45 -12.44 -2.51 0.04
C LYS A 45 -11.00 -2.88 0.44
N GLU A 46 -10.62 -4.13 0.23
CA GLU A 46 -9.31 -4.69 0.52
C GLU A 46 -8.22 -4.17 -0.43
N ALA A 47 -8.55 -3.83 -1.68
CA ALA A 47 -7.66 -3.15 -2.62
C ALA A 47 -7.32 -1.72 -2.16
N ASP A 48 -8.30 -1.02 -1.59
CA ASP A 48 -8.08 0.32 -1.00
C ASP A 48 -7.15 0.23 0.22
N ILE A 49 -7.29 -0.81 1.05
CA ILE A 49 -6.41 -1.04 2.22
C ILE A 49 -4.96 -1.26 1.80
N TYR A 50 -4.72 -2.02 0.73
CA TYR A 50 -3.38 -2.22 0.19
C TYR A 50 -2.77 -0.89 -0.28
N SER A 51 -3.53 -0.14 -1.08
CA SER A 51 -3.10 1.14 -1.66
C SER A 51 -2.83 2.18 -0.57
N LEU A 52 -3.70 2.27 0.44
CA LEU A 52 -3.54 3.11 1.61
C LEU A 52 -2.28 2.74 2.42
N GLY A 53 -2.00 1.45 2.58
CA GLY A 53 -0.77 1.00 3.23
C GLY A 53 0.48 1.48 2.49
N MET A 54 0.47 1.40 1.15
CA MET A 54 1.57 1.88 0.30
C MET A 54 1.78 3.39 0.40
N GLU A 55 0.70 4.17 0.50
CA GLU A 55 0.75 5.61 0.73
C GLU A 55 1.28 5.96 2.14
N THR A 56 0.86 5.19 3.15
CA THR A 56 1.19 5.42 4.56
C THR A 56 2.67 5.17 4.87
N ILE A 57 3.31 4.16 4.25
CA ILE A 57 4.75 3.92 4.43
C ILE A 57 5.56 5.16 4.09
N SER A 58 5.13 5.88 3.04
CA SER A 58 6.14 6.40 2.16
C SER A 58 6.35 7.89 2.37
N GLY A 59 5.34 8.74 2.18
CA GLY A 59 5.64 10.11 1.72
C GLY A 59 6.74 10.16 0.62
N ARG A 60 6.97 9.03 -0.06
CA ARG A 60 8.06 8.64 -0.97
C ARG A 60 7.46 7.62 -1.94
N ILE A 61 8.23 7.14 -2.90
CA ILE A 61 7.71 6.16 -3.87
C ILE A 61 7.92 4.74 -3.28
N PRO A 62 6.89 3.87 -3.18
CA PRO A 62 7.08 2.49 -2.78
C PRO A 62 8.08 1.78 -3.69
N TYR A 63 8.93 0.92 -3.11
CA TYR A 63 10.02 0.25 -3.81
C TYR A 63 11.01 1.22 -4.50
N TYR A 64 11.26 2.42 -3.95
CA TYR A 64 12.18 3.41 -4.52
C TYR A 64 13.59 2.86 -4.82
N ASN A 65 14.01 1.81 -4.12
CA ASN A 65 15.28 1.12 -4.33
C ASN A 65 15.30 0.26 -5.62
N LYS A 66 14.15 -0.01 -6.23
CA LYS A 66 14.01 -0.80 -7.46
C LYS A 66 13.84 0.14 -8.66
N GLN A 67 14.84 0.13 -9.55
CA GLN A 67 14.89 1.00 -10.73
C GLN A 67 14.00 0.52 -11.89
N ASN A 68 13.70 -0.78 -11.94
CA ASN A 68 12.93 -1.38 -13.04
C ASN A 68 11.52 -1.77 -12.57
N GLU A 69 10.51 -1.32 -13.30
CA GLU A 69 9.09 -1.65 -13.07
C GLU A 69 8.81 -3.16 -13.15
N ALA A 70 9.54 -3.90 -13.99
CA ALA A 70 9.42 -5.36 -14.03
C ALA A 70 9.86 -6.02 -12.70
N THR A 71 10.88 -5.48 -12.04
CA THR A 71 11.35 -5.97 -10.73
C THR A 71 10.37 -5.61 -9.62
N VAL A 72 9.74 -4.43 -9.69
CA VAL A 72 8.66 -4.03 -8.77
C VAL A 72 7.47 -4.96 -8.94
N MET A 73 7.02 -5.15 -10.19
CA MET A 73 5.90 -6.03 -10.50
C MET A 73 6.16 -7.45 -10.01
N TYR A 74 7.37 -7.98 -10.21
CA TYR A 74 7.76 -9.27 -9.67
C TYR A 74 7.71 -9.31 -8.14
N ALA A 75 8.21 -8.28 -7.45
CA ALA A 75 8.16 -8.19 -5.99
C ALA A 75 6.70 -8.21 -5.48
N VAL A 76 5.85 -7.36 -6.06
CA VAL A 76 4.41 -7.28 -5.73
C VAL A 76 3.70 -8.61 -6.00
N LEU A 77 3.91 -9.21 -7.17
CA LEU A 77 3.25 -10.48 -7.53
C LEU A 77 3.75 -11.67 -6.71
N SER A 78 5.00 -11.63 -6.25
CA SER A 78 5.58 -12.67 -5.39
C SER A 78 5.09 -12.60 -3.94
N GLY A 79 4.75 -11.40 -3.44
CA GLY A 79 4.35 -11.16 -2.06
C GLY A 79 5.45 -11.42 -1.01
N LYS A 80 6.69 -11.69 -1.43
CA LYS A 80 7.79 -12.10 -0.54
C LYS A 80 8.59 -10.93 0.03
N GLU A 81 8.57 -9.80 -0.65
CA GLU A 81 9.37 -8.63 -0.29
C GLU A 81 8.44 -7.42 -0.18
N PRO A 82 7.98 -7.04 1.03
CA PRO A 82 7.27 -5.78 1.21
C PRO A 82 8.22 -4.61 0.90
N PRO A 83 7.68 -3.38 0.74
CA PRO A 83 8.52 -2.20 0.56
C PRO A 83 9.51 -2.04 1.72
N LEU A 84 10.59 -1.29 1.51
CA LEU A 84 11.54 -0.99 2.58
C LEU A 84 10.89 -0.14 3.67
N ARG A 85 11.15 -0.51 4.93
CA ARG A 85 10.78 0.29 6.09
C ARG A 85 11.58 1.58 6.11
N ASP A 86 10.89 2.72 6.17
CA ASP A 86 11.51 4.01 6.42
C ASP A 86 11.83 4.10 7.93
N GLU A 87 13.05 3.78 8.32
CA GLU A 87 13.46 3.76 9.73
C GLU A 87 13.55 5.15 10.35
N ASP A 88 13.67 6.21 9.54
CA ASP A 88 13.63 7.59 10.03
C ASP A 88 12.23 7.96 10.52
N ARG A 89 11.19 7.45 9.85
CA ARG A 89 9.77 7.72 10.17
C ARG A 89 9.14 6.64 11.04
N ILE A 90 9.59 5.41 10.91
CA ILE A 90 9.08 4.22 11.58
C ILE A 90 10.26 3.51 12.26
N PRO A 91 10.84 4.06 13.35
CA PRO A 91 12.03 3.49 13.98
C PRO A 91 11.78 2.08 14.50
N ARG A 92 12.74 1.16 14.31
CA ARG A 92 12.66 -0.21 14.85
C ARG A 92 12.62 -0.25 16.37
N GLU A 93 13.22 0.75 17.00
CA GLU A 93 13.39 0.73 18.46
C GLU A 93 12.15 1.32 19.16
N SER A 94 11.28 1.96 18.37
CA SER A 94 9.97 2.40 18.82
C SER A 94 8.99 1.23 18.82
N LYS A 95 8.37 0.97 19.98
CA LYS A 95 7.23 0.04 20.10
C LYS A 95 6.10 0.43 19.15
N HIS A 96 5.80 1.71 19.01
CA HIS A 96 4.75 2.21 18.12
C HIS A 96 5.14 2.06 16.66
N GLY A 97 6.43 2.27 16.33
CA GLY A 97 6.96 2.02 15.00
C GLY A 97 6.81 0.55 14.60
N ASN A 98 7.04 -0.38 15.52
CA ASN A 98 6.82 -1.81 15.26
C ASN A 98 5.35 -2.17 15.08
N ILE A 99 4.44 -1.57 15.87
CA ILE A 99 2.99 -1.75 15.70
C ILE A 99 2.55 -1.23 14.33
N LEU A 100 3.01 -0.03 13.94
CA LEU A 100 2.73 0.55 12.64
C LEU A 100 3.27 -0.32 11.52
N TRP A 101 4.51 -0.79 11.64
CA TRP A 101 5.13 -1.67 10.65
C TRP A 101 4.36 -2.98 10.46
N ASP A 102 3.97 -3.63 11.56
CA ASP A 102 3.16 -4.85 11.51
C ASP A 102 1.80 -4.61 10.83
N LEU A 103 1.12 -3.52 11.18
CA LEU A 103 -0.13 -3.13 10.53
C LEU A 103 0.05 -2.98 9.02
N LEU A 104 1.10 -2.30 8.59
CA LEU A 104 1.35 -2.04 7.18
C LEU A 104 1.68 -3.34 6.41
N VAL A 105 2.48 -4.24 6.98
CA VAL A 105 2.74 -5.58 6.41
C VAL A 105 1.46 -6.40 6.27
N ARG A 106 0.50 -6.23 7.19
CA ARG A 106 -0.83 -6.86 7.08
C ARG A 106 -1.68 -6.21 5.99
N CYS A 107 -1.57 -4.90 5.75
CA CYS A 107 -2.23 -4.24 4.63
C CYS A 107 -1.73 -4.74 3.27
N TRP A 108 -0.47 -5.19 3.16
CA TRP A 108 0.11 -5.70 1.90
C TRP A 108 0.05 -7.22 1.75
N GLN A 109 -0.85 -7.90 2.45
CA GLN A 109 -1.02 -9.33 2.24
C GLN A 109 -1.45 -9.64 0.80
N GLN A 110 -0.87 -10.71 0.26
CA GLN A 110 -1.14 -11.16 -1.10
C GLN A 110 -2.58 -11.64 -1.28
N ASP A 111 -3.11 -12.29 -0.23
CA ASP A 111 -4.51 -12.61 -0.10
C ASP A 111 -5.26 -11.36 0.35
N SER A 112 -6.20 -10.90 -0.48
CA SER A 112 -7.03 -9.73 -0.19
C SER A 112 -7.87 -9.93 1.07
N GLN A 113 -8.34 -11.15 1.35
CA GLN A 113 -9.17 -11.46 2.51
C GLN A 113 -8.37 -11.52 3.82
N ALA A 114 -7.04 -11.68 3.74
CA ALA A 114 -6.15 -11.63 4.90
C ALA A 114 -5.82 -10.19 5.33
N ARG A 115 -6.17 -9.19 4.51
CA ARG A 115 -5.94 -7.78 4.82
C ARG A 115 -6.89 -7.33 5.93
N PRO A 116 -6.45 -6.43 6.83
CA PRO A 116 -7.31 -5.89 7.87
C PRO A 116 -8.45 -5.06 7.26
N SER A 117 -9.59 -5.01 7.95
CA SER A 117 -10.66 -4.09 7.58
C SER A 117 -10.24 -2.63 7.83
N ALA A 118 -10.89 -1.68 7.17
CA ALA A 118 -10.68 -0.26 7.45
C ALA A 118 -10.90 0.09 8.94
N LEU A 119 -11.86 -0.56 9.60
CA LEU A 119 -12.12 -0.38 11.03
C LEU A 119 -10.95 -0.89 11.88
N ASP A 120 -10.35 -2.02 11.52
CA ASP A 120 -9.16 -2.54 12.21
C ASP A 120 -7.95 -1.64 12.03
N VAL A 121 -7.73 -1.15 10.80
CA VAL A 121 -6.67 -0.18 10.50
C VAL A 121 -6.86 1.07 11.36
N MET A 122 -8.06 1.66 11.37
CA MET A 122 -8.36 2.84 12.19
C MET A 122 -8.14 2.58 13.68
N ARG A 123 -8.61 1.45 14.18
CA ARG A 123 -8.45 1.07 15.59
C ARG A 123 -6.98 0.94 15.98
N ILE A 124 -6.16 0.27 15.17
CA ILE A 124 -4.73 0.12 15.46
C ILE A 124 -4.02 1.46 15.33
N MET A 125 -4.32 2.24 14.29
CA MET A 125 -3.79 3.59 14.11
C MET A 125 -4.09 4.50 15.30
N SER A 126 -5.26 4.39 15.93
CA SER A 126 -5.61 5.18 17.11
C SER A 126 -4.72 4.90 18.34
N THR A 127 -4.05 3.74 18.38
CA THR A 127 -3.11 3.39 19.45
C THR A 127 -1.70 3.93 19.22
N ILE A 128 -1.42 4.40 18.01
CA ILE A 128 -0.12 4.93 17.60
C ILE A 128 -0.14 6.45 17.76
N THR A 129 0.78 6.98 18.56
CA THR A 129 0.98 8.41 18.74
C THR A 129 2.30 8.87 18.12
N ASP A 130 2.34 10.10 17.60
CA ASP A 130 3.54 10.72 17.05
C ASP A 130 4.70 10.76 18.06
N ALA A 131 4.38 10.99 19.34
CA ALA A 131 5.37 10.97 20.41
C ALA A 131 5.99 9.57 20.57
N GLY A 132 5.19 8.52 20.41
CA GLY A 132 5.67 7.15 20.49
C GLY A 132 6.44 6.70 19.25
N LEU A 133 6.26 7.33 18.09
CA LEU A 133 7.06 7.09 16.88
C LEU A 133 8.46 7.71 16.95
N ARG A 134 8.74 8.57 17.94
CA ARG A 134 10.08 9.14 18.11
C ARG A 134 11.06 8.05 18.58
N PRO A 135 12.30 8.04 18.07
CA PRO A 135 13.36 7.20 18.63
C PRO A 135 13.48 7.49 20.12
N THR A 136 13.37 6.47 20.96
CA THR A 136 13.77 6.59 22.36
C THR A 136 15.27 6.84 22.36
N GLY A 137 15.65 8.05 22.78
CA GLY A 137 16.98 8.61 22.59
C GLY A 137 18.13 7.67 23.00
N LYS A 138 19.19 7.78 22.21
CA LYS A 138 20.56 7.41 22.58
C LYS A 138 21.12 8.44 23.56
#